data_AF-A0A4S2V2I5-F1
#
_entry.id   AF-A0A4S2V2I5-F1
#
_cell.length_a   1.000
_cell.length_b   1.000
_cell.length_c   1.000
_cell.angle_alpha   90.00
_cell.angle_beta   90.00
_cell.angle_gamma   90.00
#
_symmetry.space_group_name_H-M   'P 1'
#
loop_
_entity.id
_entity.type
_entity.pdbx_description
1 polymer ?
#
loop_
_entity_poly.entity_id
_entity_poly.type
_entity_poly.pdbx_seq_one_letter_code
_entity_poly.pdbx_strand_id
1 'polypeptide(L)'
;MTTLYLLGSAAPPVLDVASVIEDAQARGYDVCLGLTPAAARWLDPQLPELEHLTRHPVRSEYKAPGAADVWPRADMALFAPATFNSLNSWALGLTSSFVVGFAAEAIGKGIPLVTMPCVNAAYAQHRALDRSIAELRGMGVSVLYGHGGFEPNQPGERRPYPWHLALDAVDDMRKRPPSGP
;
A
#
# COMPACT_ATOMS: atom_id res chain seq x y z
N MET A 1 10.98 5.62 16.63
CA MET A 1 11.07 4.78 15.42
C MET A 1 9.84 5.11 14.60
N THR A 2 9.96 5.33 13.29
CA THR A 2 8.81 5.70 12.44
C THR A 2 8.07 4.43 12.01
N THR A 3 6.79 4.32 12.37
CA THR A 3 5.95 3.19 12.00
C THR A 3 5.42 3.35 10.58
N LEU A 4 5.80 2.44 9.69
CA LEU A 4 5.28 2.32 8.34
C LEU A 4 4.26 1.18 8.26
N TYR A 5 3.02 1.52 7.92
CA TYR A 5 2.06 0.51 7.50
C TYR A 5 2.31 0.18 6.03
N LEU A 6 2.87 -1.00 5.76
CA LEU A 6 3.05 -1.53 4.42
C LEU A 6 1.82 -2.34 4.06
N LEU A 7 1.03 -1.87 3.10
CA LEU A 7 -0.24 -2.46 2.72
C LEU A 7 -0.18 -3.00 1.29
N GLY A 8 -0.64 -4.23 1.05
CA GLY A 8 -0.57 -4.89 -0.26
C GLY A 8 -1.90 -5.49 -0.71
N SER A 9 -2.15 -5.45 -2.02
CA SER A 9 -3.29 -6.16 -2.64
C SER A 9 -2.82 -7.24 -3.61
N ALA A 10 -3.72 -8.12 -4.04
CA ALA A 10 -3.38 -9.32 -4.81
C ALA A 10 -2.98 -8.98 -6.26
N ALA A 11 -1.70 -8.64 -6.43
CA ALA A 11 -1.01 -8.52 -7.70
C ALA A 11 0.37 -9.20 -7.59
N PRO A 12 0.94 -9.74 -8.69
CA PRO A 12 2.19 -10.51 -8.63
C PRO A 12 3.33 -9.89 -7.81
N PRO A 13 3.57 -8.55 -7.81
CA PRO A 13 4.64 -7.93 -7.03
C PRO A 13 4.51 -8.11 -5.50
N VAL A 14 3.33 -8.47 -4.99
CA VAL A 14 3.13 -8.74 -3.55
C VAL A 14 3.92 -9.97 -3.09
N LEU A 15 4.31 -10.85 -4.02
CA LEU A 15 5.15 -12.02 -3.71
C LEU A 15 6.57 -11.62 -3.29
N ASP A 16 7.01 -10.42 -3.66
CA ASP A 16 8.34 -9.90 -3.33
C ASP A 16 8.37 -9.17 -1.97
N VAL A 17 7.25 -9.13 -1.23
CA VAL A 17 7.05 -8.25 -0.06
C VAL A 17 8.05 -8.46 1.07
N ALA A 18 8.61 -9.66 1.23
CA ALA A 18 9.66 -9.92 2.23
C ALA A 18 10.89 -9.02 2.00
N SER A 19 11.40 -8.96 0.76
CA SER A 19 12.52 -8.09 0.40
C SER A 19 12.21 -6.60 0.59
N VAL A 20 10.95 -6.21 0.34
CA VAL A 20 10.49 -4.83 0.52
C VAL A 20 10.45 -4.46 2.00
N ILE A 21 10.07 -5.40 2.87
CA ILE A 21 10.09 -5.21 4.32
C ILE A 21 11.52 -5.01 4.79
N GLU A 22 12.47 -5.84 4.34
CA GLU A 22 13.89 -5.71 4.67
C GLU A 22 14.44 -4.35 4.23
N ASP A 23 14.13 -3.92 3.00
CA ASP A 23 14.54 -2.61 2.48
C ASP A 23 13.96 -1.45 3.31
N ALA A 24 12.69 -1.53 3.70
CA ALA A 24 12.06 -0.53 4.56
C ALA A 24 12.69 -0.51 5.97
N GLN A 25 12.97 -1.67 6.55
CA GLN A 25 13.64 -1.77 7.84
C GLN A 25 15.08 -1.21 7.77
N ALA A 26 15.81 -1.45 6.68
CA ALA A 26 17.12 -0.85 6.43
C ALA A 26 17.07 0.68 6.32
N ARG A 27 15.94 1.25 5.88
CA ARG A 27 15.65 2.70 5.89
C ARG A 27 15.17 3.23 7.26
N GLY A 28 15.11 2.38 8.28
CA GLY A 28 14.80 2.72 9.67
C GLY A 28 13.32 2.71 10.03
N TYR A 29 12.47 2.04 9.24
CA TYR A 29 11.04 1.90 9.53
C TYR A 29 10.75 0.71 10.46
N ASP A 30 9.78 0.89 11.36
CA ASP A 30 9.06 -0.21 12.01
C ASP A 30 7.91 -0.62 11.10
N VAL A 31 7.90 -1.84 10.56
CA VAL A 31 6.98 -2.22 9.48
C VAL A 31 5.83 -3.06 10.01
N CYS A 32 4.59 -2.61 9.76
CA CYS A 32 3.37 -3.40 9.98
C CYS A 32 2.77 -3.81 8.64
N LEU A 33 2.69 -5.13 8.37
CA LEU A 33 2.23 -5.64 7.07
C LEU A 33 0.72 -5.91 7.04
N GLY A 34 0.00 -5.14 6.22
CA GLY A 34 -1.41 -5.37 5.91
C GLY A 34 -1.60 -5.95 4.52
N LEU A 35 -2.46 -6.94 4.37
CA LEU A 35 -2.76 -7.57 3.08
C LEU A 35 -4.26 -7.54 2.80
N THR A 36 -4.69 -7.39 1.55
CA THR A 36 -6.07 -7.75 1.23
C THR A 36 -6.27 -9.25 1.45
N PRO A 37 -7.49 -9.73 1.76
CA PRO A 37 -7.74 -11.16 1.97
C PRO A 37 -7.26 -12.05 0.81
N ALA A 38 -7.32 -11.55 -0.42
CA ALA A 38 -6.79 -12.27 -1.58
C ALA A 38 -5.26 -12.36 -1.58
N ALA A 39 -4.54 -11.29 -1.19
CA ALA A 39 -3.09 -11.32 -1.10
C ALA A 39 -2.61 -12.19 0.06
N ALA A 40 -3.29 -12.14 1.20
CA ALA A 40 -3.01 -13.01 2.35
C ALA A 40 -3.12 -14.49 1.96
N ARG A 41 -4.15 -14.88 1.18
CA ARG A 41 -4.26 -16.26 0.68
C ARG A 41 -3.14 -16.66 -0.28
N TRP A 42 -2.60 -15.74 -1.08
CA TRP A 42 -1.46 -16.04 -1.94
C TRP A 42 -0.18 -16.26 -1.15
N LEU A 43 -0.07 -15.57 -0.02
CA LEU A 43 1.08 -15.57 0.87
C LEU A 43 0.92 -16.50 2.09
N ASP A 44 -0.13 -17.32 2.14
CA ASP A 44 -0.50 -18.13 3.30
C ASP A 44 0.68 -18.97 3.85
N PRO A 45 1.46 -19.68 3.01
CA PRO A 45 2.63 -20.43 3.49
C PRO A 45 3.76 -19.54 4.05
N GLN A 46 3.81 -18.26 3.68
CA GLN A 46 4.85 -17.31 4.08
C GLN A 46 4.43 -16.44 5.27
N LEU A 47 3.16 -16.44 5.68
CA LEU A 47 2.68 -15.55 6.75
C LEU A 47 3.50 -15.67 8.05
N PRO A 48 3.83 -16.86 8.58
CA PRO A 48 4.60 -16.96 9.82
C PRO A 48 5.98 -16.31 9.73
N GLU A 49 6.65 -16.42 8.58
CA GLU A 49 7.96 -15.81 8.36
C GLU A 49 7.84 -14.29 8.22
N LEU A 50 6.80 -13.79 7.56
CA LEU A 50 6.53 -12.35 7.47
C LEU A 50 6.21 -11.73 8.83
N GLU A 51 5.50 -12.46 9.70
CA GLU A 51 5.25 -12.04 11.09
C GLU A 51 6.53 -11.98 11.91
N HIS A 52 7.41 -12.97 11.75
CA HIS A 52 8.70 -12.98 12.42
C HIS A 52 9.60 -11.84 11.92
N LEU A 53 9.67 -11.63 10.61
CA LEU A 53 10.45 -10.56 9.97
C LEU A 53 10.01 -9.17 10.44
N THR A 54 8.71 -8.94 10.52
CA THR A 54 8.16 -7.64 10.96
C THR A 54 8.15 -7.49 12.49
N ARG A 55 8.13 -8.61 13.23
CA ARG A 55 7.83 -8.70 14.68
C ARG A 55 6.43 -8.22 15.04
N HIS A 56 5.53 -8.16 14.06
CA HIS A 56 4.13 -7.78 14.21
C HIS A 56 3.24 -8.81 13.50
N PRO A 57 2.02 -9.09 13.99
CA PRO A 57 1.08 -9.96 13.27
C PRO A 57 0.76 -9.39 11.89
N VAL A 58 0.64 -10.24 10.87
CA VAL A 58 0.18 -9.82 9.54
C VAL A 58 -1.34 -9.70 9.60
N ARG A 59 -1.88 -8.60 9.08
CA ARG A 59 -3.33 -8.35 9.16
C ARG A 59 -3.98 -8.36 7.77
N SER A 60 -5.03 -9.15 7.64
CA SER A 60 -5.91 -9.16 6.46
C SER A 60 -7.35 -8.73 6.74
N GLU A 61 -7.75 -8.76 8.01
CA GLU A 61 -9.12 -8.55 8.46
C GLU A 61 -9.18 -7.52 9.59
N TYR A 62 -10.39 -7.00 9.81
CA TYR A 62 -10.67 -6.18 10.97
C TYR A 62 -10.62 -7.03 12.24
N LYS A 63 -10.17 -6.42 13.33
CA LYS A 63 -10.22 -7.07 14.64
C LYS A 63 -11.67 -7.26 15.09
N ALA A 64 -11.91 -8.30 15.87
CA ALA A 64 -13.20 -8.47 16.54
C ALA A 64 -13.43 -7.35 17.57
N PRO A 65 -14.69 -6.94 17.83
CA PRO A 65 -15.00 -6.01 18.91
C PRO A 65 -14.41 -6.47 20.25
N GLY A 66 -13.74 -5.56 20.96
CA GLY A 66 -13.10 -5.86 22.24
C GLY A 66 -11.68 -6.45 22.15
N ALA A 67 -11.21 -6.83 20.97
CA ALA A 67 -9.82 -7.24 20.79
C ALA A 67 -8.86 -6.03 20.90
N ALA A 68 -7.71 -6.25 21.54
CA ALA A 68 -6.65 -5.26 21.66
C ALA A 68 -6.09 -4.89 20.28
N ASP A 69 -5.58 -3.66 20.15
CA ASP A 69 -4.79 -3.30 18.97
C ASP A 69 -3.43 -4.00 19.03
N VAL A 70 -3.09 -4.67 17.93
CA VAL A 70 -1.86 -5.46 17.80
C VAL A 70 -0.74 -4.70 17.10
N TRP A 71 -1.03 -3.52 16.54
CA TRP A 71 -0.05 -2.67 15.87
C TRP A 71 0.13 -1.33 16.59
N PRO A 72 1.35 -0.78 16.62
CA PRO A 72 1.57 0.61 17.02
C PRO A 72 0.87 1.57 16.07
N ARG A 73 0.64 2.81 16.50
CA ARG A 73 0.05 3.85 15.63
C ARG A 73 0.93 4.05 14.39
N ALA A 74 0.31 4.07 13.22
CA ALA A 74 0.98 4.41 11.96
C ALA A 74 1.41 5.89 11.96
N ASP A 75 2.68 6.12 11.62
CA ASP A 75 3.18 7.45 11.29
C ASP A 75 3.00 7.74 9.80
N MET A 76 3.09 6.70 8.96
CA MET A 76 2.94 6.78 7.50
C MET A 76 2.40 5.45 6.96
N ALA A 77 1.87 5.49 5.73
CA ALA A 77 1.41 4.28 5.06
C ALA A 77 1.79 4.23 3.58
N LEU A 78 2.20 3.05 3.12
CA LEU A 78 2.43 2.71 1.73
C LEU A 78 1.43 1.63 1.32
N PHE A 79 0.54 1.93 0.37
CA PHE A 79 -0.30 0.91 -0.26
C PHE A 79 0.24 0.55 -1.65
N ALA A 80 1.05 -0.51 -1.70
CA ALA A 80 1.60 -1.08 -2.92
C ALA A 80 1.77 -2.61 -2.80
N PRO A 81 1.53 -3.38 -3.86
CA PRO A 81 0.81 -2.97 -5.06
C PRO A 81 -0.67 -2.69 -4.77
N ALA A 82 -1.22 -1.61 -5.33
CA ALA A 82 -2.65 -1.32 -5.30
C ALA A 82 -3.32 -1.74 -6.62
N THR A 83 -4.16 -2.77 -6.57
CA THR A 83 -4.91 -3.26 -7.74
C THR A 83 -5.98 -2.26 -8.19
N PHE A 84 -6.45 -2.41 -9.42
CA PHE A 84 -7.57 -1.64 -9.98
C PHE A 84 -8.80 -1.64 -9.04
N ASN A 85 -9.15 -2.80 -8.47
CA ASN A 85 -10.27 -2.91 -7.53
C ASN A 85 -10.03 -2.10 -6.24
N SER A 86 -8.82 -2.18 -5.67
CA SER A 86 -8.46 -1.45 -4.46
C SER A 86 -8.49 0.07 -4.67
N LEU A 87 -7.93 0.55 -5.78
CA LEU A 87 -7.92 1.98 -6.13
C LEU A 87 -9.33 2.54 -6.33
N ASN A 88 -10.15 1.84 -7.11
CA ASN A 88 -11.52 2.29 -7.37
C ASN A 88 -12.38 2.25 -6.11
N SER A 89 -12.24 1.19 -5.30
CA SER A 89 -12.96 1.08 -4.02
C SER A 89 -12.57 2.23 -3.10
N TRP A 90 -11.27 2.50 -2.96
CA TRP A 90 -10.75 3.58 -2.12
C TRP A 90 -11.25 4.95 -2.58
N ALA A 91 -11.13 5.27 -3.87
CA ALA A 91 -11.58 6.54 -4.43
C ALA A 91 -13.09 6.77 -4.25
N LEU A 92 -13.89 5.71 -4.18
CA LEU A 92 -15.34 5.77 -3.95
C LEU A 92 -15.72 5.73 -2.46
N GLY A 93 -14.76 5.66 -1.54
CA GLY A 93 -15.01 5.51 -0.10
C GLY A 93 -15.53 4.13 0.31
N LEU A 94 -15.38 3.11 -0.55
CA LEU A 94 -15.78 1.74 -0.25
C LEU A 94 -14.68 1.01 0.52
N THR A 95 -14.99 0.58 1.74
CA THR A 95 -14.03 -0.02 2.68
C THR A 95 -14.20 -1.54 2.78
N SER A 96 -14.29 -2.23 1.64
CA SER A 96 -14.60 -3.66 1.56
C SER A 96 -13.49 -4.61 2.05
N SER A 97 -12.32 -4.08 2.39
CA SER A 97 -11.24 -4.82 3.06
C SER A 97 -10.57 -3.93 4.10
N PHE A 98 -9.96 -4.55 5.12
CA PHE A 98 -9.23 -3.84 6.17
C PHE A 98 -8.20 -2.85 5.59
N VAL A 99 -7.38 -3.30 4.64
CA VAL A 99 -6.35 -2.46 4.01
C VAL A 99 -6.94 -1.22 3.32
N VAL A 100 -7.99 -1.40 2.52
CA VAL A 100 -8.64 -0.26 1.82
C VAL A 100 -9.32 0.66 2.82
N GLY A 101 -9.98 0.12 3.84
CA GLY A 101 -10.64 0.92 4.86
C GLY A 101 -9.67 1.70 5.73
N PHE A 102 -8.52 1.11 6.09
CA PHE A 102 -7.46 1.85 6.76
C PHE A 102 -6.93 2.97 5.86
N ALA A 103 -6.67 2.71 4.58
CA ALA A 103 -6.17 3.73 3.65
C ALA A 103 -7.16 4.90 3.49
N ALA A 104 -8.47 4.63 3.46
CA ALA A 104 -9.51 5.65 3.46
C ALA A 104 -9.54 6.45 4.78
N GLU A 105 -9.48 5.78 5.92
CA GLU A 105 -9.49 6.42 7.24
C GLU A 105 -8.23 7.27 7.50
N ALA A 106 -7.08 6.81 7.00
CA ALA A 106 -5.79 7.48 7.14
C ALA A 106 -5.79 8.91 6.59
N ILE A 107 -6.59 9.19 5.54
CA ILE A 107 -6.81 10.55 5.02
C ILE A 107 -7.38 11.46 6.11
N GLY A 108 -8.49 11.04 6.75
CA GLY A 108 -9.13 11.81 7.82
C GLY A 108 -8.28 11.92 9.09
N LYS A 109 -7.36 10.98 9.31
CA LYS A 109 -6.39 10.99 10.41
C LYS A 109 -5.14 11.84 10.11
N GLY A 110 -5.02 12.39 8.90
CA GLY A 110 -3.82 13.13 8.47
C GLY A 110 -2.56 12.26 8.41
N ILE A 111 -2.70 10.95 8.21
CA ILE A 111 -1.56 10.03 8.06
C ILE A 111 -1.06 10.18 6.60
N PRO A 112 0.22 10.54 6.39
CA PRO A 112 0.81 10.62 5.07
C PRO A 112 0.72 9.28 4.32
N LEU A 113 0.18 9.31 3.09
CA LEU A 113 -0.12 8.13 2.27
C LEU A 113 0.58 8.18 0.90
N VAL A 114 1.30 7.10 0.59
CA VAL A 114 1.79 6.79 -0.74
C VAL A 114 1.03 5.58 -1.28
N THR A 115 0.68 5.59 -2.56
CA THR A 115 0.20 4.39 -3.24
C THR A 115 0.81 4.26 -4.62
N MET A 116 1.10 3.02 -5.01
CA MET A 116 1.57 2.70 -6.34
C MET A 116 0.63 1.64 -6.95
N PRO A 117 -0.06 1.98 -8.06
CA PRO A 117 -0.91 1.03 -8.75
C PRO A 117 -0.14 -0.19 -9.27
N CYS A 118 -0.83 -1.31 -9.44
CA CYS A 118 -0.39 -2.42 -10.26
C CYS A 118 -1.59 -2.91 -11.08
N VAL A 119 -1.62 -2.55 -12.36
CA VAL A 119 -2.73 -2.86 -13.28
C VAL A 119 -2.19 -3.39 -14.59
N ASN A 120 -2.97 -4.23 -15.27
CA ASN A 120 -2.64 -4.68 -16.62
C ASN A 120 -3.07 -3.64 -17.66
N ALA A 121 -2.62 -3.83 -18.91
CA ALA A 121 -2.94 -2.92 -20.02
C ALA A 121 -4.45 -2.74 -20.24
N ALA A 122 -5.27 -3.77 -20.02
CA ALA A 122 -6.72 -3.68 -20.17
C ALA A 122 -7.37 -2.75 -19.13
N TYR A 123 -7.01 -2.89 -17.86
CA TYR A 123 -7.46 -1.98 -16.80
C TYR A 123 -6.94 -0.56 -16.99
N ALA A 124 -5.74 -0.40 -17.57
CA ALA A 124 -5.20 0.91 -17.90
C ALA A 124 -6.02 1.69 -18.94
N GLN A 125 -6.79 0.99 -19.80
CA GLN A 125 -7.71 1.64 -20.75
C GLN A 125 -9.07 1.99 -20.14
N HIS A 126 -9.35 1.55 -18.91
CA HIS A 126 -10.65 1.75 -18.30
C HIS A 126 -10.73 3.15 -17.65
N ARG A 127 -11.66 4.00 -18.13
CA ARG A 127 -11.84 5.40 -17.68
C ARG A 127 -11.93 5.62 -16.17
N ALA A 128 -12.35 4.59 -15.41
CA ALA A 128 -12.43 4.67 -13.96
C ALA A 128 -11.05 4.77 -13.30
N LEU A 129 -10.01 4.18 -13.88
CA LEU A 129 -8.66 4.24 -13.32
C LEU A 129 -8.18 5.68 -13.20
N ASP A 130 -8.21 6.44 -14.30
CA ASP A 130 -7.76 7.83 -14.31
C ASP A 130 -8.59 8.71 -13.38
N ARG A 131 -9.91 8.46 -13.31
CA ARG A 131 -10.80 9.16 -12.37
C ARG A 131 -10.42 8.87 -10.91
N SER A 132 -10.21 7.60 -10.57
CA SER A 132 -9.83 7.20 -9.21
C SER A 132 -8.45 7.71 -8.83
N ILE A 133 -7.50 7.73 -9.76
CA ILE A 133 -6.17 8.33 -9.53
C ILE A 133 -6.29 9.84 -9.28
N ALA A 134 -7.05 10.55 -10.11
CA ALA A 134 -7.27 11.98 -9.94
C ALA A 134 -7.96 12.29 -8.60
N GLU A 135 -8.97 11.51 -8.23
CA GLU A 135 -9.69 11.64 -6.96
C GLU A 135 -8.76 11.42 -5.76
N LEU A 136 -7.99 10.32 -5.75
CA LEU A 136 -7.05 10.02 -4.66
C LEU A 136 -5.97 11.10 -4.53
N ARG A 137 -5.47 11.64 -5.66
CA ARG A 137 -4.56 12.80 -5.65
C ARG A 137 -5.25 14.04 -5.06
N GLY A 138 -6.51 14.28 -5.41
CA GLY A 138 -7.33 15.36 -4.83
C GLY A 138 -7.56 15.21 -3.33
N MET A 139 -7.58 13.98 -2.82
CA MET A 139 -7.63 13.65 -1.39
C MET A 139 -6.27 13.76 -0.68
N GLY A 140 -5.21 14.18 -1.38
CA GLY A 140 -3.87 14.35 -0.81
C GLY A 140 -3.01 13.08 -0.77
N VAL A 141 -3.44 12.00 -1.45
CA VAL A 141 -2.64 10.77 -1.58
C VAL A 141 -1.55 10.96 -2.63
N SER A 142 -0.31 10.56 -2.31
CA SER A 142 0.78 10.51 -3.30
C SER A 142 0.62 9.27 -4.18
N VAL A 143 0.02 9.43 -5.36
CA VAL A 143 -0.25 8.34 -6.32
C VAL A 143 0.84 8.27 -7.40
N LEU A 144 1.69 7.23 -7.31
CA LEU A 144 2.81 6.96 -8.23
C LEU A 144 2.34 6.20 -9.48
N TYR A 145 1.76 6.91 -10.45
CA TYR A 145 1.28 6.34 -11.71
C TYR A 145 1.62 7.26 -12.89
N GLY A 146 2.18 6.67 -13.96
CA GLY A 146 2.74 7.38 -15.11
C GLY A 146 4.24 7.65 -14.94
N HIS A 147 4.74 8.71 -15.59
CA HIS A 147 6.16 9.07 -15.55
C HIS A 147 6.66 9.27 -14.12
N GLY A 148 7.71 8.54 -13.72
CA GLY A 148 8.23 8.55 -12.34
C GLY A 148 7.45 7.67 -11.35
N GLY A 149 6.54 6.82 -11.82
CA GLY A 149 5.81 5.84 -11.01
C GLY A 149 5.60 4.52 -11.75
N PHE A 150 4.50 3.83 -11.47
CA PHE A 150 4.15 2.60 -12.19
C PHE A 150 3.64 2.91 -13.60
N GLU A 151 4.22 2.25 -14.60
CA GLU A 151 3.73 2.18 -15.97
C GLU A 151 3.34 0.73 -16.29
N PRO A 152 2.11 0.47 -16.73
CA PRO A 152 1.69 -0.87 -17.13
C PRO A 152 2.57 -1.43 -18.25
N ASN A 153 2.98 -2.69 -18.12
CA ASN A 153 3.69 -3.39 -19.18
C ASN A 153 2.84 -3.46 -20.46
N GLN A 154 3.47 -3.17 -21.59
CA GLN A 154 2.88 -3.43 -22.90
C GLN A 154 2.77 -4.95 -23.16
N PRO A 155 1.91 -5.40 -24.08
CA PRO A 155 1.86 -6.82 -24.46
C PRO A 155 3.25 -7.34 -24.86
N GLY A 156 3.73 -8.39 -24.17
CA GLY A 156 5.06 -8.98 -24.39
C GLY A 156 6.18 -8.38 -23.53
N GLU A 157 5.93 -7.28 -22.83
CA GLU A 157 6.87 -6.64 -21.92
C GLU A 157 6.78 -7.23 -20.50
N ARG A 158 7.93 -7.32 -19.82
CA ARG A 158 8.02 -7.74 -18.41
C ARG A 158 8.98 -6.85 -17.64
N ARG A 159 8.63 -5.57 -17.47
CA ARG A 159 9.37 -4.71 -16.53
C ARG A 159 9.05 -5.12 -15.09
N PRO A 160 10.05 -5.13 -14.19
CA PRO A 160 9.83 -5.38 -12.78
C PRO A 160 9.02 -4.24 -12.16
N TYR A 161 8.32 -4.56 -11.07
CA TYR A 161 7.58 -3.55 -10.31
C TYR A 161 8.55 -2.65 -9.53
N PRO A 162 8.48 -1.31 -9.66
CA PRO A 162 9.53 -0.42 -9.16
C PRO A 162 9.36 -0.09 -7.67
N TRP A 163 9.48 -1.09 -6.79
CA TRP A 163 9.34 -0.93 -5.33
C TRP A 163 10.20 0.19 -4.73
N HIS A 164 11.41 0.40 -5.26
CA HIS A 164 12.31 1.46 -4.82
C HIS A 164 11.65 2.86 -4.94
N LEU A 165 10.91 3.14 -6.01
CA LEU A 165 10.21 4.43 -6.17
C LEU A 165 9.14 4.64 -5.10
N ALA A 166 8.45 3.56 -4.70
CA ALA A 166 7.46 3.63 -3.63
C ALA A 166 8.10 3.92 -2.27
N LEU A 167 9.20 3.26 -1.94
CA LEU A 167 9.93 3.52 -0.69
C LEU A 167 10.60 4.91 -0.69
N ASP A 168 11.16 5.35 -1.82
CA ASP A 168 11.77 6.67 -1.97
C ASP A 168 10.72 7.78 -1.75
N ALA A 169 9.50 7.62 -2.28
CA ALA A 169 8.42 8.55 -2.04
C ALA A 169 8.00 8.63 -0.56
N VAL A 170 8.01 7.50 0.16
CA VAL A 170 7.76 7.49 1.61
C VAL A 170 8.88 8.21 2.36
N ASP A 171 10.14 8.01 1.98
CA ASP A 171 11.29 8.71 2.56
C ASP A 171 11.22 10.22 2.33
N ASP A 172 10.84 10.65 1.14
CA ASP A 172 10.69 12.07 0.81
C ASP A 172 9.56 12.72 1.60
N MET A 173 8.44 12.01 1.79
CA MET A 173 7.35 12.46 2.66
C MET A 173 7.78 12.52 4.14
N ARG A 174 8.59 11.57 4.61
CA ARG A 174 9.16 11.57 5.98
C ARG A 174 10.05 12.79 6.23
N LYS A 175 10.79 13.25 5.23
CA LYS A 175 11.72 14.40 5.30
C LYS A 175 11.00 15.76 5.23
N ARG A 176 9.77 15.81 4.70
CA ARG A 176 9.02 17.07 4.61
C ARG A 176 8.40 17.40 5.98
N PRO A 177 8.60 18.62 6.51
CA PRO A 177 7.87 19.03 7.71
C PRO A 177 6.36 18.99 7.38
N PRO A 178 5.50 18.59 8.33
CA PRO A 178 4.06 18.65 8.11
C PRO A 178 3.72 20.10 7.73
N SER A 179 3.14 20.28 6.55
CA SER A 179 2.57 21.56 6.15
C SER A 179 1.48 21.88 7.17
N GLY A 180 1.79 22.78 8.10
CA GLY A 180 0.84 23.24 9.10
C GLY A 180 -0.38 23.90 8.44
N PRO A 181 -1.53 23.90 9.12
CA PRO A 181 -2.66 24.73 8.72
C PRO A 181 -2.33 26.23 8.76
#